data_AF-A0A9P9RJB9-F1
#
_entry.id   AF-A0A9P9RJB9-F1
#
_cell.length_a   1.000
_cell.length_b   1.000
_cell.length_c   1.000
_cell.angle_alpha   90.00
_cell.angle_beta   90.00
_cell.angle_gamma   90.00
#
_symmetry.space_group_name_H-M   'P 1'
#
loop_
_entity.id
_entity.type
_entity.pdbx_description
1 polymer ?
#
loop_
_entity_poly.entity_id
_entity_poly.type
_entity_poly.pdbx_seq_one_letter_code
_entity_poly.pdbx_strand_id
1 'polypeptide(L)'
;MLAEEYSTSKLSKRKDNLLAILGVCNKFGDHYGQKFHAGILDDGTGQGFLWYASEDSMPQYRDFHALSWAWAGRSGKPSYYIPKPLGTISDGLISRMSFQQTRTSCDYNNPHGLCEGTCISGEVSFTAPVGVLLRDQKLYDLKFKGYNGPFESAPNQLLIWLLGSGVHNSGISIPRIDIERGTIAHSPRNLFLPRHTELLKDSCGCCIGYLIPDVSRSNNEPISVICVGVLQWKHQGSLLEKPYGGRVQGYCYDRERCIEMIGLEALAGTPTRYRRIGRGRILCNAWLDQYTKEQITIV
;
A
#
# COMPACT_ATOMS: atom_id res chain seq x y z
N MET A 1 11.62 -13.34 0.77
CA MET A 1 10.96 -14.47 1.46
C MET A 1 11.25 -14.35 2.96
N LEU A 2 10.65 -13.39 3.69
CA LEU A 2 10.99 -13.18 5.11
C LEU A 2 9.83 -12.59 5.96
N ALA A 3 9.31 -11.38 5.66
CA ALA A 3 8.32 -10.72 6.54
C ALA A 3 6.96 -11.43 6.58
N GLU A 4 6.42 -11.76 5.40
CA GLU A 4 5.14 -12.43 5.24
C GLU A 4 5.15 -13.83 5.91
N GLU A 5 6.17 -14.63 5.62
CA GLU A 5 6.32 -15.98 6.20
C GLU A 5 6.63 -15.94 7.70
N TYR A 6 7.39 -14.95 8.16
CA TYR A 6 7.63 -14.76 9.59
C TYR A 6 6.33 -14.40 10.32
N SER A 7 5.53 -13.49 9.76
CA SER A 7 4.26 -13.05 10.36
C SER A 7 3.22 -14.16 10.55
N THR A 8 3.31 -15.22 9.73
CA THR A 8 2.40 -16.38 9.78
C THR A 8 3.02 -17.60 10.48
N SER A 9 4.27 -17.51 10.93
CA SER A 9 4.98 -18.61 11.59
C SER A 9 4.49 -18.82 13.02
N LYS A 10 4.45 -20.08 13.48
CA LYS A 10 4.15 -20.46 14.88
C LYS A 10 5.17 -19.88 15.89
N LEU A 11 6.34 -19.47 15.40
CA LEU A 11 7.39 -18.84 16.19
C LEU A 11 7.17 -17.33 16.39
N SER A 12 6.29 -16.70 15.60
CA SER A 12 5.89 -15.31 15.83
C SER A 12 4.97 -15.25 17.05
N LYS A 13 5.54 -14.91 18.20
CA LYS A 13 4.78 -14.56 19.41
C LYS A 13 4.43 -13.08 19.32
N ARG A 14 3.15 -12.76 19.49
CA ARG A 14 2.61 -11.39 19.34
C ARG A 14 3.41 -10.33 20.12
N LYS A 15 3.72 -10.61 21.39
CA LYS A 15 4.44 -9.69 22.29
C LYS A 15 5.92 -9.46 21.93
N ASP A 16 6.53 -10.40 21.21
CA ASP A 16 7.96 -10.37 20.89
C ASP A 16 8.21 -10.14 19.40
N ASN A 17 7.17 -10.07 18.57
CA ASN A 17 7.27 -10.01 17.11
C ASN A 17 8.21 -8.88 16.67
N LEU A 18 8.00 -7.67 17.19
CA LEU A 18 8.84 -6.51 16.87
C LEU A 18 10.28 -6.67 17.41
N LEU A 19 10.47 -7.21 18.62
CA LEU A 19 11.81 -7.44 19.19
C LEU A 19 12.59 -8.51 18.41
N ALA A 20 11.92 -9.57 17.99
CA ALA A 20 12.52 -10.64 17.21
C ALA A 20 12.88 -10.15 15.80
N ILE A 21 12.01 -9.36 15.16
CA ILE A 21 12.32 -8.69 13.90
C ILE A 21 13.51 -7.75 14.07
N LEU A 22 13.54 -6.93 15.13
CA LEU A 22 14.68 -6.07 15.46
C LEU A 22 15.97 -6.88 15.65
N GLY A 23 15.92 -8.00 16.38
CA GLY A 23 17.07 -8.87 16.59
C GLY A 23 17.61 -9.47 15.28
N VAL A 24 16.72 -9.94 14.40
CA VAL A 24 17.08 -10.45 13.07
C VAL A 24 17.69 -9.32 12.22
N CYS A 25 17.03 -8.17 12.17
CA CYS A 25 17.52 -6.99 11.46
C CYS A 25 18.87 -6.49 11.97
N ASN A 26 19.14 -6.55 13.27
CA ASN A 26 20.45 -6.22 13.84
C ASN A 26 21.53 -7.17 13.32
N LYS A 27 21.26 -8.47 13.22
CA LYS A 27 22.20 -9.43 12.63
C LYS A 27 22.47 -9.16 11.14
N PHE A 28 21.43 -8.79 10.38
CA PHE A 28 21.61 -8.35 9.00
C PHE A 28 22.42 -7.05 8.94
N GLY A 29 22.17 -6.11 9.85
CA GLY A 29 22.90 -4.85 9.93
C GLY A 29 24.38 -5.05 10.23
N ASP A 30 24.71 -5.90 11.21
CA ASP A 30 26.08 -6.26 11.56
C ASP A 30 26.83 -6.91 10.39
N HIS A 31 26.14 -7.74 9.60
CA HIS A 31 26.76 -8.49 8.50
C HIS A 31 26.89 -7.68 7.20
N TYR A 32 25.88 -6.89 6.85
CA TYR A 32 25.80 -6.19 5.57
C TYR A 32 26.04 -4.67 5.68
N GLY A 33 26.29 -4.14 6.88
CA GLY A 33 26.46 -2.71 7.12
C GLY A 33 25.18 -1.89 6.89
N GLN A 34 24.02 -2.53 6.87
CA GLN A 34 22.73 -1.90 6.65
C GLN A 34 22.11 -1.44 7.97
N LYS A 35 21.32 -0.37 7.93
CA LYS A 35 20.57 0.09 9.10
C LYS A 35 19.11 -0.31 8.96
N PHE A 36 18.54 -0.80 10.05
CA PHE A 36 17.14 -1.18 10.13
C PHE A 36 16.49 -0.49 11.33
N HIS A 37 15.26 -0.02 11.14
CA HIS A 37 14.46 0.60 12.19
C HIS A 37 13.13 -0.13 12.26
N ALA A 38 12.89 -0.86 13.35
CA ALA A 38 11.66 -1.61 13.56
C ALA A 38 11.27 -2.56 12.40
N GLY A 39 12.26 -3.22 11.80
CA GLY A 39 12.05 -4.13 10.67
C GLY A 39 12.02 -3.46 9.30
N ILE A 40 12.20 -2.15 9.23
CA ILE A 40 12.24 -1.38 8.00
C ILE A 40 13.69 -1.05 7.65
N LEU A 41 14.11 -1.38 6.43
CA LEU A 41 15.43 -0.99 5.91
C LEU A 41 15.49 0.53 5.75
N ASP A 42 16.54 1.14 6.29
CA ASP A 42 16.88 2.54 6.07
C ASP A 42 17.58 2.69 4.70
N ASP A 43 16.78 2.69 3.64
CA ASP A 43 17.25 2.84 2.26
C ASP A 43 17.27 4.31 1.79
N GLY A 44 16.88 5.25 2.66
CA GLY A 44 16.74 6.68 2.35
C GLY A 44 15.64 7.05 1.36
N THR A 45 14.99 6.07 0.73
CA THR A 45 13.94 6.21 -0.28
C THR A 45 12.54 5.90 0.26
N GLY A 46 12.45 5.27 1.43
CA GLY A 46 11.21 4.89 2.10
C GLY A 46 10.47 3.72 1.46
N GLN A 47 11.13 2.93 0.59
CA GLN A 47 10.49 1.77 -0.04
C GLN A 47 10.04 0.74 0.98
N GLY A 48 10.75 0.63 2.11
CA GLY A 48 10.33 -0.23 3.21
C GLY A 48 8.93 0.09 3.78
N PHE A 49 8.39 1.30 3.57
CA PHE A 49 7.00 1.64 3.97
C PHE A 49 5.93 1.18 2.99
N LEU A 50 6.32 0.75 1.79
CA LEU A 50 5.43 0.27 0.75
C LEU A 50 5.03 -1.19 0.98
N TRP A 51 4.71 -1.56 2.21
CA TRP A 51 3.96 -2.77 2.50
C TRP A 51 2.45 -2.48 2.45
N TYR A 52 1.60 -3.50 2.35
CA TYR A 52 0.14 -3.39 2.47
C TYR A 52 -0.42 -4.63 3.18
N ALA A 53 -1.65 -4.52 3.68
CA ALA A 53 -2.36 -5.65 4.29
C ALA A 53 -2.87 -6.61 3.20
N SER A 54 -2.39 -7.85 3.18
CA SER A 54 -2.88 -8.83 2.18
C SER A 54 -4.30 -9.30 2.47
N GLU A 55 -4.76 -9.12 3.70
CA GLU A 55 -6.10 -9.46 4.18
C GLU A 55 -6.86 -8.19 4.58
N ASP A 56 -8.18 -8.29 4.74
CA ASP A 56 -9.06 -7.15 4.97
C ASP A 56 -8.83 -6.41 6.29
N SER A 57 -8.02 -6.95 7.19
CA SER A 57 -7.76 -6.33 8.47
C SER A 57 -6.39 -6.73 9.03
N MET A 58 -5.55 -5.73 9.27
CA MET A 58 -4.33 -5.80 10.05
C MET A 58 -4.40 -4.79 11.21
N PRO A 59 -5.27 -5.02 12.22
CA PRO A 59 -5.42 -4.09 13.31
C PRO A 59 -4.13 -4.03 14.14
N GLN A 60 -3.90 -2.91 14.81
CA GLN A 60 -2.83 -2.83 15.79
C GLN A 60 -3.13 -3.76 16.96
N TYR A 61 -2.08 -4.34 17.53
CA TYR A 61 -2.22 -5.13 18.75
C TYR A 61 -2.65 -4.23 19.91
N ARG A 62 -3.52 -4.76 20.78
CA ARG A 62 -4.07 -4.01 21.92
C ARG A 62 -3.23 -4.15 23.19
N ASP A 63 -2.46 -5.24 23.28
CA ASP A 63 -1.66 -5.63 24.44
C ASP A 63 -0.20 -5.17 24.37
N PHE A 64 0.20 -4.50 23.28
CA PHE A 64 1.50 -3.86 23.14
C PHE A 64 1.43 -2.61 22.25
N HIS A 65 2.36 -1.68 22.42
CA HIS A 65 2.49 -0.48 21.60
C HIS A 65 3.63 -0.65 20.61
N ALA A 66 3.36 -0.39 19.33
CA ALA A 66 4.38 -0.24 18.29
C ALA A 66 4.09 0.94 17.36
N LEU A 67 5.15 1.33 16.65
CA LEU A 67 5.20 2.36 15.62
C LEU A 67 4.12 2.12 14.54
N SER A 68 3.32 3.14 14.20
CA SER A 68 2.21 2.92 13.25
C SER A 68 2.67 2.63 11.81
N TRP A 69 3.89 3.04 11.49
CA TRP A 69 4.53 2.83 10.19
C TRP A 69 5.16 1.44 10.03
N ALA A 70 5.32 0.68 11.13
CA ALA A 70 5.87 -0.66 11.10
C ALA A 70 4.76 -1.72 11.03
N TRP A 71 4.82 -2.60 10.03
CA TRP A 71 3.90 -3.74 9.92
C TRP A 71 3.98 -4.69 11.12
N ALA A 72 5.15 -4.76 11.77
CA ALA A 72 5.41 -5.60 12.93
C ALA A 72 4.48 -5.31 14.12
N GLY A 73 3.93 -4.10 14.18
CA GLY A 73 2.97 -3.65 15.19
C GLY A 73 1.52 -4.08 14.93
N ARG A 74 1.25 -4.89 13.90
CA ARG A 74 -0.10 -5.25 13.47
C ARG A 74 -0.32 -6.75 13.41
N SER A 75 -1.55 -7.17 13.69
CA SER A 75 -1.96 -8.57 13.65
C SER A 75 -2.44 -8.95 12.24
N GLY A 76 -1.52 -9.35 11.39
CA GLY A 76 -1.85 -9.97 10.11
C GLY A 76 -0.65 -10.02 9.16
N LYS A 77 -0.95 -10.27 7.90
CA LYS A 77 0.04 -10.64 6.89
C LYS A 77 0.41 -9.45 5.99
N PRO A 78 1.63 -8.89 6.10
CA PRO A 78 2.09 -7.83 5.22
C PRO A 78 2.53 -8.41 3.87
N SER A 79 2.30 -7.66 2.80
CA SER A 79 2.85 -7.92 1.48
C SER A 79 3.51 -6.66 0.92
N TYR A 80 4.54 -6.82 0.11
CA TYR A 80 5.25 -5.73 -0.57
C TYR A 80 4.99 -5.72 -2.08
N TYR A 81 4.45 -6.81 -2.61
CA TYR A 81 4.34 -7.00 -4.05
C TYR A 81 3.07 -6.35 -4.58
N ILE A 82 3.26 -5.27 -5.33
CA ILE A 82 2.28 -4.72 -6.27
C ILE A 82 3.01 -4.64 -7.62
N PRO A 83 2.50 -5.26 -8.69
CA PRO A 83 3.14 -5.23 -10.00
C PRO A 83 3.42 -3.80 -10.43
N LYS A 84 4.67 -3.53 -10.83
CA LYS A 84 5.03 -2.24 -11.41
C LYS A 84 4.35 -2.06 -12.78
N PRO A 85 4.09 -0.80 -13.19
CA PRO A 85 3.67 -0.51 -14.56
C PRO A 85 4.67 -1.05 -15.58
N LEU A 86 4.18 -1.48 -16.73
CA LEU A 86 4.99 -2.14 -17.75
C LEU A 86 6.06 -1.20 -18.31
N GLY A 87 7.29 -1.68 -18.52
CA GLY A 87 8.33 -0.89 -19.19
C GLY A 87 8.72 0.43 -18.50
N THR A 88 8.52 0.51 -17.18
CA THR A 88 8.86 1.70 -16.38
C THR A 88 10.13 1.53 -15.55
N ILE A 89 10.76 2.66 -15.26
CA ILE A 89 11.82 2.85 -14.28
C ILE A 89 11.26 3.62 -13.07
N SER A 90 11.92 3.49 -11.92
CA SER A 90 11.50 4.14 -10.67
C SER A 90 12.46 5.24 -10.23
N ASP A 91 11.90 6.34 -9.73
CA ASP A 91 12.61 7.40 -9.01
C ASP A 91 12.05 7.55 -7.59
N GLY A 92 12.93 7.80 -6.60
CA GLY A 92 12.53 8.12 -5.23
C GLY A 92 11.98 9.55 -5.10
N LEU A 93 10.86 9.70 -4.38
CA LEU A 93 10.24 11.00 -4.10
C LEU A 93 10.54 11.52 -2.69
N ILE A 94 11.00 10.64 -1.79
CA ILE A 94 11.36 10.96 -0.42
C ILE A 94 12.77 11.56 -0.35
N SER A 95 12.94 12.51 0.55
CA SER A 95 14.23 13.08 0.93
C SER A 95 14.27 13.41 2.41
N ARG A 96 15.49 13.62 2.95
CA ARG A 96 15.72 14.02 4.35
C ARG A 96 15.05 13.08 5.36
N MET A 97 15.10 11.80 5.07
CA MET A 97 14.51 10.77 5.92
C MET A 97 15.32 10.61 7.21
N SER A 98 14.63 10.59 8.34
CA SER A 98 15.24 10.46 9.66
C SER A 98 14.31 9.70 10.60
N PHE A 99 14.87 8.68 11.25
CA PHE A 99 14.22 7.96 12.33
C PHE A 99 14.65 8.56 13.67
N GLN A 100 13.68 8.90 14.52
CA GLN A 100 13.93 9.39 15.87
C GLN A 100 13.44 8.39 16.92
N GLN A 101 14.34 8.15 17.88
CA GLN A 101 14.26 7.33 19.10
C GLN A 101 13.16 6.26 19.16
N THR A 102 13.57 5.03 18.87
CA THR A 102 12.91 3.77 19.24
C THR A 102 13.11 3.49 20.74
N ARG A 103 12.33 4.11 21.64
CA ARG A 103 12.41 3.82 23.09
C ARG A 103 11.69 2.51 23.40
N THR A 104 12.27 1.66 24.25
CA THR A 104 11.61 0.47 24.84
C THR A 104 10.69 0.83 26.01
N SER A 105 10.38 2.12 26.19
CA SER A 105 9.45 2.68 27.15
C SER A 105 8.65 3.79 26.48
N CYS A 106 7.37 3.93 26.80
CA CYS A 106 6.52 4.98 26.28
C CYS A 106 5.79 5.72 27.40
N ASP A 107 5.67 7.03 27.25
CA ASP A 107 4.83 7.90 28.09
C ASP A 107 3.36 7.85 27.65
N TYR A 108 2.97 6.84 26.86
CA TYR A 108 1.64 6.79 26.26
C TYR A 108 0.62 6.43 27.34
N ASN A 109 -0.22 7.41 27.69
CA ASN A 109 -1.49 7.18 28.35
C ASN A 109 -2.35 6.30 27.45
N ASN A 110 -2.22 4.98 27.60
CA ASN A 110 -3.06 4.00 26.93
C ASN A 110 -4.53 4.28 27.34
N PRO A 111 -5.42 4.73 26.42
CA PRO A 111 -6.82 5.00 26.77
C PRO A 111 -7.58 3.73 27.18
N HIS A 112 -6.99 2.54 26.97
CA HIS A 112 -7.52 1.24 27.38
C HIS A 112 -6.81 0.64 28.60
N GLY A 113 -5.78 1.28 29.16
CA GLY A 113 -5.15 0.86 30.41
C GLY A 113 -4.41 -0.49 30.42
N LEU A 114 -4.18 -1.12 29.26
CA LEU A 114 -3.62 -2.47 29.14
C LEU A 114 -2.32 -2.45 28.33
N CYS A 115 -1.20 -2.12 28.97
CA CYS A 115 0.13 -2.34 28.40
C CYS A 115 0.86 -3.42 29.23
N GLU A 116 0.34 -4.66 29.22
CA GLU A 116 0.95 -5.81 29.90
C GLU A 116 2.15 -6.40 29.12
N GLY A 117 2.99 -5.57 28.48
CA GLY A 117 4.01 -6.03 27.54
C GLY A 117 5.00 -4.96 27.04
N THR A 118 5.75 -5.32 26.00
CA THR A 118 6.78 -4.49 25.35
C THR A 118 6.19 -3.21 24.78
N CYS A 119 6.73 -2.04 25.13
CA CYS A 119 6.38 -0.79 24.49
C CYS A 119 7.53 -0.30 23.61
N ILE A 120 7.28 -0.12 22.31
CA ILE A 120 8.23 0.53 21.40
C ILE A 120 7.58 1.76 20.79
N SER A 121 8.12 2.93 21.11
CA SER A 121 7.70 4.21 20.54
C SER A 121 8.83 4.85 19.74
N GLY A 122 8.49 5.70 18.79
CA GLY A 122 9.43 6.46 17.97
C GLY A 122 8.71 7.11 16.80
N GLU A 123 9.45 7.77 15.94
CA GLU A 123 8.87 8.45 14.80
C GLU A 123 9.81 8.44 13.60
N VAL A 124 9.21 8.57 12.42
CA VAL A 124 9.97 8.78 11.19
C VAL A 124 9.50 10.08 10.54
N SER A 125 10.47 10.92 10.20
CA SER A 125 10.23 12.18 9.51
C SER A 125 10.91 12.18 8.15
N PHE A 126 10.26 12.79 7.17
CA PHE A 126 10.82 12.95 5.83
C PHE A 126 10.09 14.04 5.05
N THR A 127 10.74 14.52 3.98
CA THR A 127 10.13 15.45 3.02
C THR A 127 9.66 14.69 1.79
N ALA A 128 8.39 14.87 1.41
CA ALA A 128 7.78 14.19 0.28
C ALA A 128 6.65 15.02 -0.37
N PRO A 129 6.23 14.67 -1.60
CA PRO A 129 4.97 15.12 -2.20
C PRO A 129 3.77 14.74 -1.34
N VAL A 130 2.95 15.72 -0.97
CA VAL A 130 1.72 15.50 -0.17
C VAL A 130 0.50 16.02 -0.94
N GLY A 131 -0.58 15.26 -0.91
CA GLY A 131 -1.87 15.67 -1.45
C GLY A 131 -3.03 15.04 -0.69
N VAL A 132 -4.20 15.69 -0.73
CA VAL A 132 -5.42 15.18 -0.10
C VAL A 132 -6.33 14.62 -1.18
N LEU A 133 -6.77 13.37 -1.00
CA LEU A 133 -7.70 12.69 -1.88
C LEU A 133 -8.90 12.17 -1.10
N LEU A 134 -9.96 11.81 -1.82
CA LEU A 134 -11.17 11.23 -1.25
C LEU A 134 -11.16 9.71 -1.42
N ARG A 135 -11.25 8.97 -0.31
CA ARG A 135 -11.47 7.52 -0.31
C ARG A 135 -12.91 7.23 -0.67
N ASP A 136 -13.11 6.57 -1.78
CA ASP A 136 -14.40 6.22 -2.33
C ASP A 136 -14.68 4.70 -2.17
N GLN A 137 -15.77 4.21 -2.75
CA GLN A 137 -16.16 2.80 -2.68
C GLN A 137 -15.03 1.81 -3.00
N LYS A 138 -15.19 0.57 -2.50
CA LYS A 138 -14.25 -0.51 -2.78
C LYS A 138 -14.23 -0.81 -4.26
N LEU A 139 -13.04 -1.14 -4.76
CA LEU A 139 -12.77 -1.53 -6.14
C LEU A 139 -13.72 -2.66 -6.58
N TYR A 140 -13.96 -3.62 -5.69
CA TYR A 140 -14.77 -4.81 -5.99
C TYR A 140 -16.29 -4.53 -5.98
N ASP A 141 -16.72 -3.39 -5.46
CA ASP A 141 -18.13 -2.96 -5.42
C ASP A 141 -18.52 -2.17 -6.68
N LEU A 142 -17.55 -1.83 -7.54
CA LEU A 142 -17.76 -1.02 -8.74
C LEU A 142 -18.66 -1.72 -9.77
N LYS A 143 -19.59 -0.95 -10.32
CA LYS A 143 -20.37 -1.32 -11.50
C LYS A 143 -19.96 -0.43 -12.68
N PHE A 144 -19.64 -1.04 -13.81
CA PHE A 144 -19.27 -0.31 -15.02
C PHE A 144 -20.46 -0.17 -15.97
N LYS A 145 -20.64 1.01 -16.57
CA LYS A 145 -21.73 1.25 -17.51
C LYS A 145 -21.61 0.30 -18.71
N GLY A 146 -22.67 -0.47 -18.99
CA GLY A 146 -22.69 -1.47 -20.05
C GLY A 146 -22.04 -2.81 -19.69
N TYR A 147 -21.58 -2.97 -18.45
CA TYR A 147 -21.01 -4.21 -17.94
C TYR A 147 -21.67 -4.57 -16.60
N ASN A 148 -22.57 -5.55 -16.65
CA ASN A 148 -23.34 -6.00 -15.49
C ASN A 148 -22.66 -7.15 -14.72
N GLY A 149 -21.43 -7.53 -15.10
CA GLY A 149 -20.67 -8.56 -14.40
C GLY A 149 -19.97 -8.04 -13.15
N PRO A 150 -19.51 -8.92 -12.25
CA PRO A 150 -18.69 -8.52 -11.12
C PRO A 150 -17.37 -7.91 -11.60
N PHE A 151 -16.78 -7.03 -10.79
CA PHE A 151 -15.51 -6.38 -11.10
C PHE A 151 -14.39 -7.39 -11.42
N GLU A 152 -14.40 -8.54 -10.73
CA GLU A 152 -13.47 -9.66 -10.93
C GLU A 152 -13.53 -10.27 -12.34
N SER A 153 -14.51 -9.92 -13.18
CA SER A 153 -14.59 -10.37 -14.57
C SER A 153 -14.49 -9.21 -15.58
N ALA A 154 -14.15 -7.99 -15.12
CA ALA A 154 -14.10 -6.82 -15.98
C ALA A 154 -12.99 -6.92 -17.06
N PRO A 155 -13.26 -6.42 -18.28
CA PRO A 155 -12.25 -6.28 -19.33
C PRO A 155 -11.05 -5.42 -18.92
N ASN A 156 -9.86 -5.75 -19.43
CA ASN A 156 -8.63 -4.95 -19.24
C ASN A 156 -8.84 -3.46 -19.59
N GLN A 157 -9.67 -3.19 -20.60
CA GLN A 157 -9.93 -1.84 -21.08
C GLN A 157 -10.57 -0.95 -20.03
N LEU A 158 -11.39 -1.49 -19.13
CA LEU A 158 -12.02 -0.74 -18.03
C LEU A 158 -11.07 -0.63 -16.84
N LEU A 159 -10.37 -1.73 -16.53
CA LEU A 159 -9.47 -1.80 -15.39
C LEU A 159 -8.22 -0.94 -15.56
N ILE A 160 -7.70 -0.79 -16.79
CA ILE A 160 -6.48 -0.01 -17.04
C ILE A 160 -6.62 1.46 -16.63
N TRP A 161 -7.84 2.02 -16.71
CA TRP A 161 -8.13 3.37 -16.28
C TRP A 161 -8.09 3.54 -14.75
N LEU A 162 -8.26 2.46 -14.00
CA LEU A 162 -8.28 2.46 -12.52
C LEU A 162 -6.99 1.94 -11.89
N LEU A 163 -6.32 1.00 -12.56
CA LEU A 163 -5.19 0.23 -12.02
C LEU A 163 -3.88 0.42 -12.80
N GLY A 164 -3.94 1.11 -13.94
CA GLY A 164 -2.80 1.33 -14.84
C GLY A 164 -2.41 0.05 -15.59
N SER A 165 -1.27 0.09 -16.27
CA SER A 165 -0.77 -1.06 -17.05
C SER A 165 -0.32 -2.23 -16.20
N GLY A 166 -0.22 -2.07 -14.87
CA GLY A 166 0.00 -3.18 -13.93
C GLY A 166 -1.07 -4.27 -14.02
N VAL A 167 -2.27 -3.96 -14.54
CA VAL A 167 -3.36 -4.94 -14.76
C VAL A 167 -2.99 -6.08 -15.70
N HIS A 168 -2.03 -5.86 -16.62
CA HIS A 168 -1.56 -6.91 -17.52
C HIS A 168 -0.81 -8.03 -16.78
N ASN A 169 -0.34 -7.76 -15.56
CA ASN A 169 0.32 -8.74 -14.69
C ASN A 169 -0.68 -9.52 -13.80
N SER A 170 -1.95 -9.10 -13.73
CA SER A 170 -2.98 -9.92 -13.07
C SER A 170 -3.27 -11.13 -13.94
N GLY A 171 -2.85 -12.30 -13.49
CA GLY A 171 -2.88 -13.55 -14.28
C GLY A 171 -4.20 -13.78 -15.02
N ILE A 172 -4.12 -14.40 -16.20
CA ILE A 172 -5.31 -14.72 -17.00
C ILE A 172 -6.05 -15.87 -16.32
N SER A 173 -7.36 -15.69 -16.11
CA SER A 173 -8.24 -16.80 -15.73
C SER A 173 -8.20 -17.87 -16.82
N ILE A 174 -7.79 -19.08 -16.45
CA ILE A 174 -7.89 -20.24 -17.33
C ILE A 174 -9.38 -20.60 -17.43
N PRO A 175 -10.00 -20.55 -18.63
CA PRO A 175 -11.38 -20.99 -18.80
C PRO A 175 -11.48 -22.48 -18.45
N ARG A 176 -12.54 -22.85 -17.72
CA ARG A 176 -12.85 -24.23 -17.34
C ARG A 176 -14.18 -24.63 -17.95
N ILE A 177 -14.36 -25.90 -18.28
CA ILE A 177 -15.66 -26.41 -18.70
C ILE A 177 -16.46 -26.71 -17.43
N ASP A 178 -17.63 -26.08 -17.31
CA ASP A 178 -18.64 -26.47 -16.34
C ASP A 178 -19.24 -27.81 -16.81
N ILE A 179 -18.89 -28.89 -16.12
CA ILE A 179 -19.25 -30.26 -16.49
C ILE A 179 -20.77 -30.49 -16.34
N GLU A 180 -21.43 -29.75 -15.44
CA GLU A 180 -22.87 -29.88 -15.20
C GLU A 180 -23.70 -29.13 -16.26
N ARG A 181 -23.19 -27.99 -16.75
CA ARG A 181 -23.90 -27.14 -17.71
C ARG A 181 -23.42 -27.26 -19.15
N GLY A 182 -22.29 -27.92 -19.39
CA GLY A 182 -21.66 -28.02 -20.70
C GLY A 182 -21.14 -26.69 -21.26
N THR A 183 -21.04 -25.65 -20.41
CA THR A 183 -20.65 -24.29 -20.80
C THR A 183 -19.22 -23.96 -20.36
N ILE A 184 -18.56 -23.06 -21.08
CA ILE A 184 -17.26 -22.50 -20.64
C ILE A 184 -17.53 -21.57 -19.45
N ALA A 185 -17.08 -21.97 -18.26
CA ALA A 185 -17.00 -21.14 -17.08
C ALA A 185 -15.66 -20.40 -17.04
N HIS A 186 -15.72 -19.07 -17.01
CA HIS A 186 -14.54 -18.26 -16.74
C HIS A 186 -14.37 -18.13 -15.23
N SER A 187 -13.21 -18.52 -14.71
CA SER A 187 -12.88 -18.25 -13.31
C SER A 187 -12.79 -16.73 -13.09
N PRO A 188 -13.08 -16.24 -11.88
CA PRO A 188 -12.82 -14.84 -11.56
C PRO A 188 -11.36 -14.49 -11.85
N ARG A 189 -11.10 -13.32 -12.43
CA ARG A 189 -9.74 -12.82 -12.59
C ARG A 189 -9.14 -12.62 -11.20
N ASN A 190 -7.99 -13.21 -10.98
CA ASN A 190 -7.21 -12.94 -9.78
C ASN A 190 -6.46 -11.62 -9.94
N LEU A 191 -7.04 -10.53 -9.43
CA LEU A 191 -6.37 -9.24 -9.39
C LEU A 191 -5.23 -9.28 -8.36
N PHE A 192 -4.17 -8.51 -8.62
CA PHE A 192 -3.03 -8.39 -7.71
C PHE A 192 -3.33 -7.57 -6.45
N LEU A 193 -4.56 -7.04 -6.33
CA LEU A 193 -5.02 -6.18 -5.24
C LEU A 193 -5.99 -6.96 -4.35
N PRO A 194 -5.97 -6.73 -3.03
CA PRO A 194 -6.91 -7.39 -2.13
C PRO A 194 -8.30 -6.77 -2.22
N ARG A 195 -9.32 -7.50 -1.74
CA ARG A 195 -10.74 -7.12 -1.88
C ARG A 195 -11.13 -5.81 -1.21
N HIS A 196 -10.45 -5.45 -0.13
CA HIS A 196 -10.66 -4.20 0.59
C HIS A 196 -10.00 -2.98 -0.06
N THR A 197 -9.45 -3.09 -1.27
CA THR A 197 -8.92 -1.95 -2.01
C THR A 197 -10.01 -0.94 -2.29
N GLU A 198 -9.75 0.34 -2.02
CA GLU A 198 -10.65 1.47 -2.18
C GLU A 198 -10.16 2.39 -3.30
N LEU A 199 -11.09 3.01 -4.03
CA LEU A 199 -10.74 3.99 -5.04
C LEU A 199 -10.37 5.34 -4.42
N LEU A 200 -9.51 6.09 -5.12
CA LEU A 200 -9.16 7.45 -4.76
C LEU A 200 -9.65 8.42 -5.81
N LYS A 201 -10.40 9.43 -5.34
CA LYS A 201 -10.90 10.53 -6.17
C LYS A 201 -10.21 11.83 -5.85
N ASP A 202 -10.00 12.64 -6.88
CA ASP A 202 -9.62 14.04 -6.73
C ASP A 202 -10.83 14.92 -6.37
N SER A 203 -10.60 16.23 -6.23
CA SER A 203 -11.65 17.21 -5.93
C SER A 203 -12.71 17.36 -7.02
N CYS A 204 -12.39 16.96 -8.25
CA CYS A 204 -13.32 16.93 -9.38
C CYS A 204 -14.18 15.64 -9.40
N GLY A 205 -13.93 14.71 -8.49
CA GLY A 205 -14.59 13.40 -8.45
C GLY A 205 -14.02 12.38 -9.44
N CYS A 206 -12.92 12.71 -10.12
CA CYS A 206 -12.24 11.81 -11.04
C CYS A 206 -11.46 10.76 -10.24
N CYS A 207 -11.63 9.48 -10.59
CA CYS A 207 -10.82 8.43 -10.01
C CYS A 207 -9.40 8.51 -10.57
N ILE A 208 -8.42 8.72 -9.70
CA ILE A 208 -7.02 8.91 -10.09
C ILE A 208 -6.09 7.84 -9.50
N GLY A 209 -6.61 6.89 -8.73
CA GLY A 209 -5.80 5.86 -8.10
C GLY A 209 -6.60 4.97 -7.14
N TYR A 210 -5.87 4.26 -6.30
CA TYR A 210 -6.44 3.37 -5.28
C TYR A 210 -5.61 3.36 -3.99
N LEU A 211 -6.26 2.99 -2.90
CA LEU A 211 -5.67 2.77 -1.58
C LEU A 211 -6.00 1.37 -1.09
N ILE A 212 -5.01 0.66 -0.56
CA ILE A 212 -5.16 -0.57 0.20
C ILE A 212 -5.03 -0.18 1.68
N PRO A 213 -6.15 0.04 2.39
CA PRO A 213 -6.11 0.41 3.80
C PRO A 213 -5.63 -0.78 4.65
N ASP A 214 -4.88 -0.50 5.71
CA ASP A 214 -4.44 -1.54 6.66
C ASP A 214 -5.63 -2.20 7.38
N VAL A 215 -6.76 -1.49 7.51
CA VAL A 215 -8.00 -1.99 8.10
C VAL A 215 -9.16 -1.56 7.21
N SER A 216 -9.92 -2.54 6.69
CA SER A 216 -11.10 -2.27 5.88
C SER A 216 -12.18 -1.59 6.70
N ARG A 217 -12.83 -0.59 6.10
CA ARG A 217 -14.01 0.07 6.66
C ARG A 217 -15.28 -0.75 6.45
N SER A 218 -16.22 -0.56 7.37
CA SER A 218 -17.54 -1.19 7.36
C SER A 218 -18.51 -0.54 6.36
N ASN A 219 -18.36 0.76 6.07
CA ASN A 219 -19.19 1.51 5.14
C ASN A 219 -18.35 2.18 4.03
N ASN A 220 -19.00 2.59 2.93
CA ASN A 220 -18.33 3.26 1.81
C ASN A 220 -18.48 4.80 1.87
N GLU A 221 -18.72 5.38 3.06
CA GLU A 221 -18.91 6.82 3.20
C GLU A 221 -17.63 7.57 2.81
N PRO A 222 -17.68 8.55 1.89
CA PRO A 222 -16.46 9.22 1.44
C PRO A 222 -15.71 9.89 2.59
N ILE A 223 -14.40 9.62 2.70
CA ILE A 223 -13.55 10.19 3.73
C ILE A 223 -12.22 10.67 3.13
N SER A 224 -11.78 11.85 3.53
CA SER A 224 -10.50 12.39 3.08
C SER A 224 -9.32 11.56 3.62
N VAL A 225 -8.29 11.40 2.79
CA VAL A 225 -7.02 10.78 3.15
C VAL A 225 -5.88 11.66 2.70
N ILE A 226 -4.85 11.73 3.53
CA ILE A 226 -3.59 12.38 3.18
C ILE A 226 -2.72 11.34 2.48
N CYS A 227 -2.32 11.61 1.25
CA CYS A 227 -1.50 10.73 0.43
C CYS A 227 -0.09 11.30 0.33
N VAL A 228 0.92 10.47 0.61
CA VAL A 228 2.32 10.88 0.56
C VAL A 228 3.10 10.03 -0.43
N GLY A 229 3.67 10.66 -1.45
CA GLY A 229 4.40 9.99 -2.53
C GLY A 229 5.75 9.45 -2.07
N VAL A 230 6.03 8.19 -2.41
CA VAL A 230 7.26 7.47 -2.04
C VAL A 230 8.13 7.18 -3.26
N LEU A 231 7.55 6.56 -4.28
CA LEU A 231 8.21 6.23 -5.53
C LEU A 231 7.38 6.72 -6.71
N GLN A 232 8.05 7.18 -7.75
CA GLN A 232 7.44 7.47 -9.04
C GLN A 232 7.94 6.47 -10.08
N TRP A 233 7.00 5.86 -10.80
CA TRP A 233 7.26 5.07 -12.00
C TRP A 233 7.05 5.94 -13.24
N LYS A 234 8.00 5.90 -14.18
CA LYS A 234 7.91 6.59 -15.48
C LYS A 234 8.54 5.75 -16.57
N HIS A 235 8.07 5.91 -17.81
CA HIS A 235 8.70 5.28 -18.96
C HIS A 235 10.02 5.97 -19.33
N GLN A 236 11.04 5.17 -19.67
CA GLN A 236 12.31 5.66 -20.20
C GLN A 236 12.29 5.80 -21.74
N GLY A 237 11.25 5.26 -22.41
CA GLY A 237 11.08 5.28 -23.85
C GLY A 237 9.81 4.56 -24.29
N SER A 238 9.61 4.43 -25.60
CA SER A 238 8.46 3.72 -26.18
C SER A 238 8.46 2.24 -25.79
N LEU A 239 7.31 1.69 -25.42
CA LEU A 239 7.14 0.25 -25.24
C LEU A 239 7.46 -0.50 -26.54
N LEU A 240 8.53 -1.29 -26.54
CA LEU A 240 8.96 -2.09 -27.68
C LEU A 240 8.13 -3.37 -27.84
N GLU A 241 7.74 -4.00 -26.73
CA GLU A 241 6.99 -5.26 -26.74
C GLU A 241 5.48 -5.06 -26.50
N LYS A 242 4.68 -6.02 -26.99
CA LYS A 242 3.24 -6.08 -26.67
C LYS A 242 3.08 -6.71 -25.29
N PRO A 243 2.30 -6.10 -24.38
CA PRO A 243 2.06 -6.67 -23.08
C PRO A 243 1.20 -7.93 -23.17
N TYR A 244 1.34 -8.78 -22.16
CA TYR A 244 0.44 -9.90 -21.96
C TYR A 244 -0.99 -9.40 -21.77
N GLY A 245 -1.95 -9.94 -22.53
CA GLY A 245 -3.31 -9.40 -22.58
C GLY A 245 -3.52 -8.23 -23.56
N GLY A 246 -2.49 -7.85 -24.33
CA GLY A 246 -2.60 -6.91 -25.45
C GLY A 246 -2.66 -5.43 -25.04
N ARG A 247 -2.55 -4.54 -26.03
CA ARG A 247 -2.69 -3.08 -25.82
C ARG A 247 -4.17 -2.69 -25.80
N VAL A 248 -4.54 -1.81 -24.87
CA VAL A 248 -5.86 -1.17 -24.84
C VAL A 248 -5.83 0.03 -25.80
N GLN A 249 -6.77 0.07 -26.74
CA GLN A 249 -6.93 1.20 -27.66
C GLN A 249 -7.25 2.49 -26.88
N GLY A 250 -6.56 3.59 -27.22
CA GLY A 250 -6.75 4.89 -26.58
C GLY A 250 -5.98 5.10 -25.27
N TYR A 251 -5.37 4.05 -24.70
CA TYR A 251 -4.51 4.19 -23.53
C TYR A 251 -3.06 4.50 -23.94
N CYS A 252 -2.52 5.59 -23.40
CA CYS A 252 -1.20 6.10 -23.75
C CYS A 252 -0.13 5.53 -22.80
N TYR A 253 0.28 4.28 -23.04
CA TYR A 253 1.23 3.57 -22.18
C TYR A 253 2.54 4.34 -21.97
N ASP A 254 3.13 4.88 -23.04
CA ASP A 254 4.36 5.68 -23.03
C ASP A 254 4.30 6.94 -22.13
N ARG A 255 3.08 7.40 -21.80
CA ARG A 255 2.85 8.55 -20.91
C ARG A 255 2.33 8.16 -19.53
N GLU A 256 2.21 6.87 -19.24
CA GLU A 256 1.83 6.39 -17.92
C GLU A 256 2.90 6.82 -16.91
N ARG A 257 2.46 7.50 -15.84
CA ARG A 257 3.25 7.68 -14.64
C ARG A 257 2.41 7.25 -13.47
N CYS A 258 3.04 6.53 -12.55
CA CYS A 258 2.39 6.02 -11.37
C CYS A 258 3.17 6.42 -10.15
N ILE A 259 2.50 6.73 -9.05
CA ILE A 259 3.13 7.12 -7.80
C ILE A 259 2.70 6.12 -6.76
N GLU A 260 3.65 5.37 -6.22
CA GLU A 260 3.44 4.62 -5.00
C GLU A 260 3.36 5.59 -3.84
N MET A 261 2.33 5.45 -3.01
CA MET A 261 2.09 6.35 -1.91
C MET A 261 1.71 5.60 -0.64
N ILE A 262 1.86 6.28 0.49
CA ILE A 262 1.29 5.87 1.76
C ILE A 262 0.07 6.73 2.07
N GLY A 263 -0.97 6.09 2.62
CA GLY A 263 -2.15 6.77 3.14
C GLY A 263 -1.94 7.09 4.61
N LEU A 264 -2.27 8.32 5.00
CA LEU A 264 -2.09 8.87 6.33
C LEU A 264 -3.39 9.44 6.91
N GLU A 265 -3.53 9.32 8.22
CA GLU A 265 -4.56 9.95 9.06
C GLU A 265 -3.88 10.99 9.97
N ALA A 266 -4.45 12.20 10.04
CA ALA A 266 -3.95 13.25 10.93
C ALA A 266 -4.29 12.92 12.39
N LEU A 267 -3.33 13.13 13.29
CA LEU A 267 -3.55 12.97 14.72
C LEU A 267 -4.11 14.27 15.31
N ALA A 268 -5.21 14.15 16.06
CA ALA A 268 -5.88 15.30 16.65
C ALA A 268 -4.93 16.06 17.60
N GLY A 269 -4.93 17.39 17.49
CA GLY A 269 -4.15 18.27 18.37
C GLY A 269 -2.66 18.40 18.05
N THR A 270 -2.14 17.70 17.04
CA THR A 270 -0.73 17.79 16.63
C THR A 270 -0.61 18.04 15.12
N PRO A 271 -0.35 19.30 14.68
CA PRO A 271 -0.07 19.56 13.27
C PRO A 271 1.10 18.70 12.79
N THR A 272 1.07 18.29 11.52
CA THR A 272 2.15 17.55 10.83
C THR A 272 2.51 16.17 11.39
N ARG A 273 1.76 15.64 12.36
CA ARG A 273 1.92 14.26 12.87
C ARG A 273 0.79 13.36 12.39
N TYR A 274 1.18 12.21 11.88
CA TYR A 274 0.29 11.32 11.17
C TYR A 274 0.42 9.88 11.66
N ARG A 275 -0.66 9.13 11.48
CA ARG A 275 -0.68 7.68 11.57
C ARG A 275 -0.75 7.08 10.18
N ARG A 276 0.04 6.04 9.90
CA ARG A 276 -0.09 5.28 8.65
C ARG A 276 -1.37 4.45 8.67
N ILE A 277 -2.15 4.56 7.60
CA ILE A 277 -3.41 3.81 7.43
C ILE A 277 -3.44 2.92 6.19
N GLY A 278 -2.40 2.93 5.36
CA GLY A 278 -2.32 2.02 4.21
C GLY A 278 -1.27 2.42 3.17
N ARG A 279 -1.29 1.71 2.04
CA ARG A 279 -0.48 1.97 0.85
C ARG A 279 -1.40 2.11 -0.36
N GLY A 280 -1.05 2.96 -1.31
CA GLY A 280 -1.80 3.08 -2.55
C GLY A 280 -0.94 3.41 -3.76
N ARG A 281 -1.62 3.60 -4.89
CA ARG A 281 -1.01 4.07 -6.13
C ARG A 281 -1.89 5.12 -6.80
N ILE A 282 -1.28 6.22 -7.21
CA ILE A 282 -1.90 7.26 -8.04
C ILE A 282 -1.40 7.08 -9.48
N LEU A 283 -2.30 7.14 -10.45
CA LEU A 283 -2.05 6.93 -11.89
C LEU A 283 -2.09 8.22 -12.70
N CYS A 284 -2.61 9.29 -12.12
CA CYS A 284 -2.81 10.55 -12.83
C CYS A 284 -1.60 11.47 -12.69
N ASN A 285 -1.02 11.84 -13.84
CA ASN A 285 0.11 12.77 -13.93
C ASN A 285 -0.21 14.14 -13.32
N ALA A 286 -1.45 14.61 -13.42
CA ALA A 286 -1.85 15.93 -12.93
C ALA A 286 -1.70 16.07 -11.40
N TRP A 287 -1.71 14.95 -10.66
CA TRP A 287 -1.45 15.00 -9.21
C TRP A 287 -0.02 15.47 -8.92
N LEU A 288 0.95 15.14 -9.79
CA LEU A 288 2.35 15.60 -9.63
C LEU A 288 2.50 17.11 -9.75
N ASP A 289 1.63 17.75 -10.52
CA ASP A 289 1.71 19.18 -10.81
C ASP A 289 1.02 20.02 -9.73
N GLN A 290 0.29 19.38 -8.81
CA GLN A 290 -0.57 20.03 -7.82
C GLN A 290 -0.13 19.82 -6.36
N TYR A 291 0.89 18.99 -6.10
CA TYR A 291 1.31 18.72 -4.72
C TYR A 291 2.26 19.78 -4.16
N THR A 292 2.25 19.88 -2.84
CA THR A 292 3.24 20.59 -2.05
C THR A 292 4.27 19.58 -1.53
N LYS A 293 5.56 19.95 -1.54
CA LYS A 293 6.57 19.19 -0.80
C LYS A 293 6.52 19.62 0.64
N GLU A 294 6.19 18.70 1.52
CA GLU A 294 6.02 18.98 2.95
C GLU A 294 6.88 18.04 3.78
N GLN A 295 7.30 18.53 4.94
CA GLN A 295 7.89 17.68 5.96
C GLN A 295 6.76 17.00 6.72
N ILE A 296 6.76 15.68 6.74
CA ILE A 296 5.79 14.87 7.46
C ILE A 296 6.47 14.06 8.55
N THR A 297 5.74 13.81 9.64
CA THR A 297 6.17 12.92 10.71
C THR A 297 5.12 11.84 10.94
N ILE A 298 5.53 10.57 10.87
CA ILE A 298 4.70 9.41 11.18
C ILE A 298 5.13 8.86 12.52
N VAL A 299 4.17 8.66 13.43
CA VAL A 299 4.39 8.11 14.78
C VAL A 299 3.95 6.66 14.87
#